data_AF-R7BPZ4-F1
#
_entry.id   AF-R7BPZ4-F1
#
_cell.length_a   1.000
_cell.length_b   1.000
_cell.length_c   1.000
_cell.angle_alpha   90.00
_cell.angle_beta   90.00
_cell.angle_gamma   90.00
#
_symmetry.space_group_name_H-M   'P 1'
#
loop_
_entity.id
_entity.type
_entity.pdbx_description
1 polymer ?
#
loop_
_entity_poly.entity_id
_entity_poly.type
_entity_poly.pdbx_seq_one_letter_code
_entity_poly.pdbx_strand_id
1 'polypeptide(L)'
;MKTTLPKILHPLMKCPSIIAPRCKICGRVEPLEQHHMVRRGAGELIDENGRKLKKPTITLCGFGNNLKDADGRYYCHGLAHHQMLHLRYVKADRKRRYIQGKVVTNTFDYSDKVYVLEFLITKEPTKYQDALEMDGWRRV
;
A
#
# COMPACT_ATOMS: atom_id res chain seq x y z
N MET A 1 2.83 -5.21 27.49
CA MET A 1 3.53 -4.20 26.66
C MET A 1 2.52 -3.49 25.77
N LYS A 2 2.64 -2.18 25.55
CA LYS A 2 1.59 -1.39 24.88
C LYS A 2 2.07 -0.94 23.49
N THR A 3 1.33 -1.34 22.45
CA THR A 3 1.46 -0.81 21.09
C THR A 3 1.34 0.71 21.10
N THR A 4 2.26 1.41 20.42
CA THR A 4 2.26 2.88 20.26
C THR A 4 1.79 3.31 18.88
N LEU A 5 1.69 2.39 17.93
CA LEU A 5 1.18 2.66 16.59
C LEU A 5 -0.32 3.00 16.62
N PRO A 6 -0.76 4.14 16.02
CA PRO A 6 -2.16 4.48 15.88
C PRO A 6 -2.98 3.38 15.20
N LYS A 7 -4.18 3.09 15.73
CA LYS A 7 -5.06 2.01 15.23
C LYS A 7 -5.38 2.12 13.73
N ILE A 8 -5.47 3.34 13.20
CA ILE A 8 -5.74 3.59 11.77
C ILE A 8 -4.67 3.00 10.83
N LEU A 9 -3.45 2.77 11.33
CA LEU A 9 -2.34 2.20 10.56
C LEU A 9 -2.21 0.68 10.72
N HIS A 10 -2.96 0.07 11.64
CA HIS A 10 -2.89 -1.38 11.90
C HIS A 10 -3.24 -2.23 10.69
N PRO A 11 -4.23 -1.87 9.83
CA PRO A 11 -4.51 -2.65 8.63
C PRO A 11 -3.29 -2.76 7.71
N LEU A 12 -2.58 -1.65 7.47
CA LEU A 12 -1.36 -1.65 6.65
C LEU A 12 -0.26 -2.55 7.22
N MET A 13 -0.13 -2.65 8.54
CA MET A 13 0.87 -3.54 9.18
C MET A 13 0.62 -5.03 8.90
N LYS A 14 -0.60 -5.40 8.48
CA LYS A 14 -0.93 -6.78 8.08
C LYS A 14 -0.60 -7.07 6.62
N CYS A 15 -0.27 -6.05 5.83
CA CYS A 15 0.12 -6.23 4.44
C CYS A 15 1.51 -6.89 4.38
N PRO A 16 1.73 -7.89 3.52
CA PRO A 16 3.09 -8.36 3.25
C PRO A 16 3.92 -7.26 2.56
N SER A 17 5.24 -7.27 2.78
CA SER A 17 6.14 -6.46 1.96
C SER A 17 6.09 -6.92 0.50
N ILE A 18 6.08 -5.97 -0.42
CA ILE A 18 6.02 -6.22 -1.86
C ILE A 18 7.35 -5.79 -2.49
N ILE A 19 8.12 -6.79 -2.92
CA ILE A 19 9.36 -6.60 -3.69
C ILE A 19 9.06 -6.97 -5.14
N ALA A 20 9.36 -6.05 -6.06
CA ALA A 20 9.11 -6.21 -7.48
C ALA A 20 10.22 -5.55 -8.32
N PRO A 21 10.45 -6.00 -9.57
CA PRO A 21 11.44 -5.41 -10.49
C PRO A 21 10.94 -4.11 -11.18
N ARG A 22 9.81 -3.57 -10.74
CA ARG A 22 9.17 -2.35 -11.27
C ARG A 22 8.30 -1.70 -10.20
N CYS A 23 8.05 -0.42 -10.35
CA CYS A 23 7.15 0.32 -9.48
C CYS A 23 5.76 -0.32 -9.49
N LYS A 24 5.26 -0.63 -8.29
CA LYS A 24 3.96 -1.25 -8.11
C LYS A 24 2.76 -0.34 -8.38
N ILE A 25 3.01 0.94 -8.65
CA ILE A 25 1.97 1.95 -8.90
C ILE A 25 1.92 2.33 -10.37
N CYS A 26 3.05 2.74 -10.96
CA CYS A 26 3.09 3.21 -12.35
C CYS A 26 3.85 2.29 -13.33
N GLY A 27 4.48 1.22 -12.86
CA GLY A 27 5.19 0.26 -13.71
C GLY A 27 6.59 0.68 -14.17
N ARG A 28 7.07 1.89 -13.84
CA ARG A 28 8.43 2.35 -14.14
C ARG A 28 9.48 1.39 -13.56
N VAL A 29 10.54 1.10 -14.32
CA VAL A 29 11.58 0.10 -13.96
C VAL A 29 12.75 0.68 -13.17
N GLU A 30 12.99 1.99 -13.24
CA GLU A 30 14.05 2.67 -12.50
C GLU A 30 13.82 4.18 -12.38
N PRO A 31 14.48 4.86 -11.43
CA PRO A 31 15.11 4.29 -10.23
C PRO A 31 14.03 3.69 -9.30
N LEU A 32 14.39 2.67 -8.51
CA LEU A 32 13.47 1.97 -7.60
C LEU A 32 13.97 1.99 -6.15
N GLU A 33 13.08 2.24 -5.20
CA GLU A 33 13.35 2.13 -3.76
C GLU A 33 12.23 1.39 -3.00
N GLN A 34 12.60 0.83 -1.84
CA GLN A 34 11.65 0.23 -0.90
C GLN A 34 11.05 1.32 0.01
N HIS A 35 9.80 1.70 -0.26
CA HIS A 35 9.07 2.64 0.57
C HIS A 35 8.39 1.94 1.73
N HIS A 36 8.48 2.49 2.95
CA HIS A 36 7.73 1.97 4.09
C HIS A 36 6.27 2.41 4.01
N MET A 37 5.34 1.46 3.88
CA MET A 37 3.90 1.77 3.78
C MET A 37 3.38 2.49 5.03
N VAL A 38 3.98 2.18 6.18
CA VAL A 38 3.78 2.88 7.45
C VAL A 38 5.06 3.65 7.77
N ARG A 39 4.96 4.96 7.99
CA ARG A 39 6.13 5.81 8.27
C ARG A 39 6.96 5.24 9.43
N ARG A 40 8.29 5.30 9.31
CA ARG A 40 9.22 4.78 10.33
C ARG A 40 8.97 5.39 11.72
N GLY A 41 8.65 6.69 11.78
CA GLY A 41 8.34 7.40 13.03
C GLY A 41 6.91 7.24 13.57
N ALA A 42 6.02 6.47 12.93
CA ALA A 42 4.61 6.38 13.35
C ALA A 42 4.34 5.61 14.66
N GLY A 43 5.37 5.14 15.36
CA GLY A 43 5.25 4.22 16.50
C GLY A 43 5.38 2.75 16.08
N GLU A 44 5.17 1.85 17.04
CA GLU A 44 5.45 0.41 16.92
C GLU A 44 4.22 -0.43 17.22
N LEU A 45 4.07 -1.52 16.46
CA LEU A 45 3.05 -2.54 16.68
C LEU A 45 3.72 -3.77 17.31
N ILE A 46 3.18 -4.20 18.45
CA ILE A 46 3.64 -5.39 19.18
C ILE A 46 2.53 -6.44 19.09
N ASP A 47 2.87 -7.68 18.78
CA ASP A 47 1.93 -8.80 18.73
C ASP A 47 1.62 -9.38 20.12
N GLU A 48 0.71 -10.37 20.16
CA GLU A 48 0.28 -11.05 21.39
C GLU A 48 1.42 -11.77 22.11
N ASN A 49 2.50 -12.11 21.40
CA ASN A 49 3.69 -12.77 21.94
C ASN A 49 4.76 -11.76 22.39
N GLY A 50 4.46 -10.45 22.36
CA GLY A 50 5.40 -9.40 22.75
C GLY A 50 6.44 -9.06 21.68
N ARG A 51 6.31 -9.59 20.46
CA ARG A 51 7.25 -9.31 19.37
C ARG A 51 6.87 -8.03 18.63
N LYS A 52 7.87 -7.19 18.39
CA LYS A 52 7.75 -6.00 17.53
C LYS A 52 7.63 -6.42 16.05
N LEU A 53 6.55 -5.99 15.40
CA LEU A 53 6.30 -6.29 14.00
C LEU A 53 7.07 -5.34 13.08
N LYS A 54 7.70 -5.89 12.04
CA LYS A 54 8.41 -5.10 11.02
C LYS A 54 7.39 -4.38 10.13
N LYS A 55 7.61 -3.10 9.88
CA LYS A 55 6.77 -2.29 8.98
C LYS A 55 6.92 -2.80 7.54
N PRO A 56 5.82 -3.04 6.82
CA PRO A 56 5.90 -3.53 5.46
C PRO A 56 6.38 -2.45 4.49
N THR A 57 6.98 -2.91 3.40
CA THR A 57 7.55 -2.07 2.35
C THR A 57 6.99 -2.41 0.98
N ILE A 58 7.05 -1.46 0.05
CA ILE A 58 6.63 -1.63 -1.34
C ILE A 58 7.67 -1.03 -2.28
N THR A 59 7.97 -1.73 -3.40
CA THR A 59 8.79 -1.16 -4.48
C THR A 59 8.05 0.01 -5.17
N LEU A 60 8.61 1.22 -5.07
CA LEU A 60 8.14 2.42 -5.79
C LEU A 60 9.26 3.01 -6.65
N CYS A 61 8.89 3.73 -7.72
CA CYS A 61 9.87 4.48 -8.50
C CYS A 61 10.25 5.80 -7.83
N GLY A 62 11.48 6.24 -8.06
CA GLY A 62 12.07 7.42 -7.44
C GLY A 62 13.08 7.07 -6.37
N PHE A 63 13.75 8.10 -5.85
CA PHE A 63 14.81 7.98 -4.87
C PHE A 63 14.74 9.12 -3.85
N GLY A 64 14.98 8.79 -2.59
CA GLY A 64 14.83 9.72 -1.48
C GLY A 64 13.42 10.31 -1.44
N ASN A 65 13.33 11.63 -1.32
CA ASN A 65 12.07 12.38 -1.35
C ASN A 65 11.82 13.11 -2.67
N ASN A 66 12.59 12.88 -3.74
CA ASN A 66 12.43 13.61 -4.99
C ASN A 66 11.02 13.41 -5.57
N LEU A 67 10.29 14.51 -5.78
CA LEU A 67 8.89 14.46 -6.21
C LEU A 67 8.76 14.18 -7.72
N LYS A 68 9.66 14.72 -8.53
CA LYS A 68 9.64 14.61 -10.00
C LYS A 68 11.01 14.24 -10.56
N ASP A 69 11.01 13.64 -11.75
CA ASP A 69 12.21 13.49 -12.57
C ASP A 69 12.48 14.76 -13.40
N ALA A 70 13.58 14.73 -14.18
CA ALA A 70 13.99 15.84 -15.03
C ALA A 70 12.95 16.20 -16.12
N ASP A 71 12.11 15.25 -16.53
CA ASP A 71 11.01 15.47 -17.49
C ASP A 71 9.73 15.99 -16.81
N GLY A 72 9.78 16.26 -15.50
CA GLY A 72 8.65 16.74 -14.71
C GLY A 72 7.62 15.67 -14.36
N ARG A 73 7.90 14.38 -14.61
CA ARG A 73 7.00 13.27 -14.26
C ARG A 73 7.17 12.90 -12.80
N TYR A 74 6.06 12.61 -12.12
CA TYR A 74 6.09 12.27 -10.71
C TYR A 74 6.78 10.93 -10.43
N TYR A 75 7.59 10.91 -9.39
CA TYR A 75 8.03 9.67 -8.75
C TYR A 75 6.98 9.21 -7.73
N CYS A 76 6.56 7.95 -7.81
CA CYS A 76 5.59 7.38 -6.86
C CYS A 76 6.15 7.35 -5.43
N HIS A 77 7.47 7.16 -5.28
CA HIS A 77 8.13 7.24 -3.99
C HIS A 77 8.06 8.67 -3.42
N GLY A 78 8.34 9.68 -4.26
CA GLY A 78 8.21 11.09 -3.91
C GLY A 78 6.78 11.48 -3.52
N LEU A 79 5.77 11.04 -4.29
CA LEU A 79 4.36 11.25 -3.96
C LEU A 79 4.01 10.70 -2.57
N ALA A 80 4.53 9.52 -2.21
CA ALA A 80 4.27 8.92 -0.90
C ALA A 80 4.86 9.75 0.25
N HIS A 81 6.09 10.25 0.09
CA HIS A 81 6.71 11.16 1.07
C HIS A 81 5.96 12.50 1.19
N HIS A 82 5.44 13.01 0.07
CA HIS A 82 4.70 14.27 0.00
C HIS A 82 3.23 14.17 0.39
N GLN A 83 2.76 13.01 0.89
CA GLN A 83 1.34 12.80 1.24
C GLN A 83 0.41 12.97 0.04
N MET A 84 0.88 12.61 -1.15
CA MET A 84 0.13 12.64 -2.39
C MET A 84 -0.12 11.23 -2.95
N LEU A 85 0.49 10.21 -2.35
CA LEU A 85 0.18 8.81 -2.58
C LEU A 85 -0.12 8.14 -1.25
N HIS A 86 -1.29 7.52 -1.17
CA HIS A 86 -1.77 6.82 0.00
C HIS A 86 -1.98 5.35 -0.31
N LEU A 87 -1.81 4.51 0.71
CA LEU A 87 -2.02 3.07 0.64
C LEU A 87 -3.03 2.65 1.69
N ARG A 88 -3.87 1.66 1.39
CA ARG A 88 -4.72 0.99 2.38
C ARG A 88 -4.76 -0.50 2.13
N TYR A 89 -4.80 -1.26 3.21
CA TYR A 89 -4.94 -2.72 3.16
C TYR A 89 -6.33 -3.10 3.66
N VAL A 90 -7.21 -3.46 2.73
CA VAL A 90 -8.64 -3.59 2.98
C VAL A 90 -9.12 -4.99 2.68
N LYS A 91 -10.17 -5.41 3.37
CA LYS A 91 -10.89 -6.62 3.00
C LYS A 91 -11.59 -6.37 1.65
N ALA A 92 -11.44 -7.29 0.72
CA ALA A 92 -12.10 -7.26 -0.57
C ALA A 92 -13.01 -8.47 -0.74
N ASP A 93 -14.20 -8.23 -1.25
CA ASP A 93 -15.08 -9.31 -1.66
C ASP A 93 -14.51 -9.98 -2.93
N ARG A 94 -14.54 -11.31 -2.98
CA ARG A 94 -14.26 -12.05 -4.21
C ARG A 94 -15.35 -11.70 -5.22
N LYS A 95 -15.08 -10.77 -6.14
CA LYS A 95 -15.86 -10.70 -7.39
C LYS A 95 -15.65 -12.03 -8.11
N ARG A 96 -16.71 -12.83 -8.25
CA ARG A 96 -16.71 -14.04 -9.08
C ARG A 96 -16.27 -13.62 -10.49
N ARG A 97 -15.17 -14.20 -10.99
CA ARG A 97 -14.82 -14.07 -12.41
C ARG A 97 -15.74 -15.01 -13.18
N TYR A 98 -16.51 -14.44 -14.10
CA TYR A 98 -17.24 -15.20 -15.11
C TYR A 98 -16.41 -15.21 -16.38
N ILE A 99 -16.02 -16.39 -16.87
CA ILE A 99 -15.43 -16.58 -18.20
C ILE A 99 -16.47 -17.37 -18.99
N GLN A 100 -16.95 -16.81 -20.10
CA GLN A 100 -17.98 -17.45 -20.96
C GLN A 100 -19.21 -17.94 -20.17
N GLY A 101 -19.70 -17.13 -19.23
CA GLY A 101 -20.87 -17.48 -18.40
C GLY A 101 -20.62 -18.53 -17.31
N LYS A 102 -19.41 -19.09 -17.20
CA LYS A 102 -19.04 -20.03 -16.12
C LYS A 102 -18.25 -19.31 -15.03
N VAL A 103 -18.62 -19.56 -13.77
CA VAL A 103 -17.85 -19.10 -12.62
C VAL A 103 -16.51 -19.85 -12.63
N VAL A 104 -15.41 -19.12 -12.79
CA VAL A 104 -14.07 -19.68 -12.63
C VAL A 104 -13.60 -19.34 -11.22
N THR A 105 -13.85 -20.26 -10.29
CA THR A 105 -13.23 -20.21 -8.96
C THR A 105 -11.82 -20.79 -9.08
N ASN A 106 -10.77 -19.99 -8.84
CA ASN A 106 -9.45 -20.56 -8.56
C ASN A 106 -9.56 -21.35 -7.24
N THR A 107 -9.42 -22.67 -7.33
CA THR A 107 -9.75 -23.68 -6.31
C THR A 107 -8.72 -23.82 -5.17
N PHE A 108 -7.91 -22.80 -4.90
CA PHE A 108 -6.83 -22.90 -3.89
C PHE A 108 -6.83 -21.74 -2.89
N ASP A 109 -7.98 -21.36 -2.35
CA ASP A 109 -7.99 -20.51 -1.15
C ASP A 109 -9.31 -20.70 -0.39
N TYR A 110 -9.24 -21.42 0.75
CA TYR A 110 -10.37 -21.79 1.61
C TYR A 110 -10.74 -20.68 2.62
N SER A 111 -10.30 -19.42 2.39
CA SER A 111 -10.74 -18.28 3.20
C SER A 111 -11.68 -17.36 2.41
N ASP A 112 -12.88 -17.10 2.94
CA ASP A 112 -13.90 -16.22 2.34
C ASP A 112 -13.50 -14.73 2.30
N LYS A 113 -12.26 -14.39 2.68
CA LYS A 113 -11.79 -13.01 2.89
C LYS A 113 -10.45 -12.80 2.21
N VAL A 114 -10.46 -12.21 1.02
CA VAL A 114 -9.22 -11.79 0.34
C VAL A 114 -8.88 -10.37 0.79
N TYR A 115 -7.66 -10.11 1.25
CA TYR A 115 -7.21 -8.75 1.56
C TYR A 115 -6.47 -8.14 0.36
N VAL A 116 -6.99 -6.97 -0.01
CA VAL A 116 -6.60 -5.96 -0.99
C VAL A 116 -5.51 -4.96 -0.58
N LEU A 117 -4.37 -4.84 -1.26
CA LEU A 117 -3.63 -3.57 -1.21
C LEU A 117 -4.19 -2.62 -2.27
N GLU A 118 -4.60 -1.43 -1.84
CA GLU A 118 -5.09 -0.37 -2.71
C GLU A 118 -4.27 0.91 -2.53
N PHE A 119 -4.29 1.75 -3.57
CA PHE A 119 -3.63 3.04 -3.58
C PHE A 119 -4.55 4.16 -4.08
N LEU A 120 -4.28 5.37 -3.59
CA LEU A 120 -4.92 6.61 -4.03
C LEU A 120 -3.82 7.64 -4.31
N ILE A 121 -3.95 8.38 -5.40
CA ILE A 121 -3.08 9.52 -5.71
C ILE A 121 -3.92 10.79 -5.64
N THR A 122 -3.50 11.75 -4.84
CA THR A 122 -4.17 13.05 -4.68
C THR A 122 -3.41 14.14 -5.44
N LYS A 123 -4.11 15.22 -5.80
CA LYS A 123 -3.50 16.37 -6.51
C LYS A 123 -2.63 17.23 -5.60
N GLU A 124 -2.92 17.21 -4.30
CA GLU A 124 -2.25 18.01 -3.27
C GLU A 124 -1.98 17.15 -2.02
N PRO A 125 -1.00 17.53 -1.17
CA PRO A 125 -0.75 16.84 0.09
C PRO A 125 -2.02 16.68 0.94
N THR A 126 -2.38 15.44 1.27
CA THR A 126 -3.62 15.09 1.97
C THR A 126 -3.31 14.28 3.21
N LYS A 127 -3.97 14.53 4.35
CA LYS A 127 -3.74 13.72 5.55
C LYS A 127 -4.29 12.31 5.31
N TYR A 128 -3.68 11.31 5.93
CA TYR A 128 -4.09 9.93 5.73
C TYR A 128 -5.55 9.66 6.14
N GLN A 129 -6.02 10.30 7.22
CA GLN A 129 -7.40 10.23 7.67
C GLN A 129 -8.36 10.73 6.59
N ASP A 130 -8.08 11.92 6.04
CA ASP A 130 -8.91 12.52 4.99
C ASP A 130 -8.89 11.66 3.71
N ALA A 131 -7.72 11.12 3.33
CA ALA A 131 -7.58 10.26 2.16
C ALA A 131 -8.41 8.98 2.23
N LEU A 132 -8.60 8.41 3.43
CA LEU A 132 -9.40 7.18 3.60
C LEU A 132 -10.88 7.37 3.26
N GLU A 133 -11.39 8.58 3.42
CA GLU A 133 -12.78 8.97 3.10
C GLU A 133 -12.96 9.36 1.62
N MET A 134 -11.87 9.42 0.84
CA MET A 134 -11.93 9.77 -0.57
C MET A 134 -12.26 8.56 -1.46
N ASP A 135 -12.92 8.84 -2.58
CA ASP A 135 -13.10 7.90 -3.68
C ASP A 135 -11.84 7.76 -4.56
N GLY A 136 -11.85 6.80 -5.49
CA GLY A 136 -10.80 6.67 -6.51
C GLY A 136 -9.66 5.71 -6.15
N TRP A 137 -9.81 4.92 -5.09
CA TRP A 137 -8.88 3.86 -4.73
C TRP A 137 -8.77 2.79 -5.83
N ARG A 138 -7.54 2.40 -6.16
CA ARG A 138 -7.22 1.39 -7.18
C ARG A 138 -6.40 0.27 -6.58
N ARG A 139 -6.56 -0.95 -7.10
CA ARG A 139 -5.75 -2.10 -6.69
C ARG A 139 -4.31 -1.96 -7.18
N VAL A 140 -3.37 -2.33 -6.31
CA VAL A 140 -1.92 -2.42 -6.60
C VAL A 140 -1.59 -3.65 -7.45
#